data_AF-A0A925FIJ8-F1
#
_entry.id   AF-A0A925FIJ8-F1
#
_cell.length_a   1.000
_cell.length_b   1.000
_cell.length_c   1.000
_cell.angle_alpha   90.00
_cell.angle_beta   90.00
_cell.angle_gamma   90.00
#
_symmetry.space_group_name_H-M   'P 1'
#
loop_
_entity.id
_entity.type
_entity.pdbx_description
1 polymer ?
#
loop_
_entity_poly.entity_id
_entity_poly.type
_entity_poly.pdbx_seq_one_letter_code
_entity_poly.pdbx_strand_id
1 'polypeptide(L)'
;MNKYTELFVTESRDYLTAMEHALLQLEADPTAQEAIDSVFRSVHTLKGMSGVMGYAAVTELSHAMETRLARVRAGEESLGRETIDILFEGSDVLGQAVQLATTGEPGALDVASLVRRIAGQAAER
;
A
#
# COMPACT_ATOMS: atom_id res chain seq x y z
N MET A 1 -4.70 10.58 22.50
CA MET A 1 -3.92 9.80 21.51
C MET A 1 -2.45 9.94 21.86
N ASN A 2 -1.61 8.92 21.63
CA ASN A 2 -0.17 9.03 21.88
C ASN A 2 0.47 9.95 20.81
N LYS A 3 1.42 10.81 21.19
CA LYS A 3 2.11 11.75 20.26
C LYS A 3 2.70 11.02 19.04
N TYR A 4 3.21 9.80 19.25
CA TYR A 4 3.75 8.97 18.17
C TYR A 4 2.65 8.46 17.21
N THR A 5 1.45 8.21 17.71
CA THR A 5 0.29 7.80 16.90
C THR A 5 -0.21 8.96 16.02
N GLU A 6 -0.28 10.18 16.56
CA GLU A 6 -0.65 11.38 15.79
C GLU A 6 0.35 11.68 14.68
N LEU A 7 1.65 11.60 14.99
CA LEU A 7 2.70 11.77 13.99
C LEU A 7 2.61 10.70 12.89
N PHE A 8 2.46 9.43 13.28
CA PHE A 8 2.30 8.33 12.34
C PHE A 8 1.14 8.56 11.37
N VAL A 9 -0.04 8.98 11.85
CA VAL A 9 -1.20 9.25 10.97
C VAL A 9 -0.92 10.39 10.02
N THR A 10 -0.31 11.46 10.53
CA THR A 10 -0.03 12.66 9.73
C THR A 10 0.95 12.31 8.61
N GLU A 11 2.08 11.67 8.93
CA GLU A 11 3.06 11.24 7.92
C GLU A 11 2.48 10.20 6.96
N SER A 12 1.68 9.25 7.46
CA SER A 12 1.05 8.24 6.61
C SER A 12 0.12 8.85 5.57
N ARG A 13 -0.62 9.92 5.90
CA ARG A 13 -1.49 10.63 4.96
C ARG A 13 -0.70 11.29 3.83
N ASP A 14 0.47 11.85 4.13
CA ASP A 14 1.33 12.45 3.12
C ASP A 14 1.86 11.39 2.13
N TYR A 15 2.29 10.23 2.65
CA TYR A 15 2.72 9.12 1.78
C TYR A 15 1.60 8.50 0.97
N LEU A 16 0.39 8.36 1.55
CA LEU A 16 -0.80 7.89 0.83
C LEU A 16 -1.19 8.84 -0.30
N THR A 17 -1.20 10.15 -0.03
CA THR A 17 -1.48 11.17 -1.06
C THR A 17 -0.44 11.09 -2.19
N ALA A 18 0.85 11.01 -1.85
CA ALA A 18 1.91 10.86 -2.86
C ALA A 18 1.78 9.56 -3.67
N MET A 19 1.33 8.48 -3.02
CA MET A 19 1.09 7.19 -3.65
C MET A 19 -0.09 7.25 -4.63
N GLU A 20 -1.23 7.82 -4.24
CA GLU A 20 -2.41 8.00 -5.11
C GLU A 20 -2.09 8.82 -6.35
N HIS A 21 -1.37 9.94 -6.18
CA HIS A 21 -0.93 10.76 -7.30
C HIS A 21 -0.04 9.99 -8.29
N ALA A 22 0.87 9.16 -7.78
CA ALA A 22 1.73 8.33 -8.61
C ALA A 22 0.95 7.17 -9.27
N LEU A 23 -0.04 6.59 -8.58
CA LEU A 23 -0.93 5.57 -9.16
C LEU A 23 -1.77 6.15 -10.32
N LEU A 24 -2.24 7.39 -10.21
CA LEU A 24 -2.93 8.09 -11.31
C LEU A 24 -2.01 8.30 -12.52
N GLN A 25 -0.72 8.58 -12.29
CA GLN A 25 0.26 8.65 -13.38
C GLN A 25 0.47 7.27 -14.03
N LEU A 26 0.50 6.20 -13.24
CA LEU A 26 0.63 4.84 -13.75
C LEU A 26 -0.61 4.35 -14.51
N GLU A 27 -1.80 4.81 -14.12
CA GLU A 27 -3.03 4.55 -14.86
C GLU A 27 -2.97 5.15 -16.28
N ALA A 28 -2.38 6.34 -16.41
CA ALA A 28 -2.19 7.01 -17.69
C ALA A 28 -1.01 6.43 -18.50
N ASP A 29 0.12 6.14 -17.83
CA ASP A 29 1.31 5.54 -18.41
C ASP A 29 1.89 4.47 -17.45
N PRO A 30 1.61 3.18 -17.67
CA PRO A 30 2.07 2.10 -16.79
C PRO A 30 3.59 1.86 -16.86
N THR A 31 4.30 2.54 -17.77
CA THR A 31 5.75 2.41 -17.95
C THR A 31 6.54 3.54 -17.29
N ALA A 32 5.85 4.54 -16.72
CA ALA A 32 6.44 5.70 -16.07
C ALA A 32 7.26 5.30 -14.83
N GLN A 33 8.56 5.04 -15.03
CA GLN A 33 9.46 4.54 -13.98
C GLN A 33 9.51 5.43 -12.74
N GLU A 34 9.46 6.75 -12.91
CA GLU A 34 9.43 7.69 -11.79
C GLU A 34 8.20 7.52 -10.91
N ALA A 35 7.04 7.22 -11.51
CA ALA A 35 5.81 6.95 -10.80
C ALA A 35 5.87 5.60 -10.07
N ILE A 36 6.42 4.56 -10.71
CA ILE A 36 6.66 3.24 -10.07
C ILE A 36 7.55 3.40 -8.83
N ASP A 37 8.67 4.12 -8.98
CA ASP A 37 9.59 4.42 -7.88
C ASP A 37 8.94 5.24 -6.77
N SER A 38 8.05 6.18 -7.12
CA SER A 38 7.31 6.99 -6.15
C SER A 38 6.36 6.13 -5.32
N VAL A 39 5.53 5.30 -5.96
CA VAL A 39 4.65 4.35 -5.25
C VAL A 39 5.49 3.44 -4.36
N PHE A 40 6.55 2.82 -4.89
CA PHE A 40 7.43 1.91 -4.14
C PHE A 40 8.00 2.57 -2.87
N ARG A 41 8.50 3.81 -2.96
CA ARG A 41 9.03 4.53 -1.79
C ARG A 41 7.95 4.83 -0.76
N SER A 42 6.75 5.25 -1.17
CA SER A 42 5.64 5.50 -0.25
C SER A 42 5.27 4.24 0.54
N VAL A 43 5.08 3.09 -0.14
CA VAL A 43 4.78 1.84 0.56
C VAL A 43 5.94 1.33 1.42
N HIS A 44 7.19 1.48 0.96
CA HIS A 44 8.37 1.13 1.76
C HIS A 44 8.43 1.90 3.08
N THR A 45 8.19 3.21 3.03
CA THR A 45 8.18 4.04 4.24
C THR A 45 7.00 3.70 5.15
N LEU A 46 5.79 3.54 4.59
CA LEU A 46 4.61 3.12 5.36
C LEU A 46 4.83 1.77 6.07
N LYS A 47 5.49 0.81 5.41
CA LYS A 47 5.88 -0.47 6.01
C LYS A 47 6.83 -0.28 7.19
N GLY A 48 7.87 0.52 7.03
CA GLY A 48 8.84 0.80 8.10
C GLY A 48 8.18 1.46 9.31
N MET A 49 7.39 2.50 9.08
CA MET A 49 6.68 3.22 10.14
C MET A 49 5.68 2.32 10.88
N SER A 50 4.86 1.56 10.13
CA SER A 50 3.85 0.67 10.73
C SER A 50 4.48 -0.48 11.51
N GLY A 51 5.61 -1.02 11.06
CA GLY A 51 6.35 -2.08 11.75
C GLY A 51 6.88 -1.62 13.11
N VAL A 52 7.37 -0.38 13.21
CA VAL A 52 7.81 0.21 14.50
C VAL A 52 6.63 0.40 15.45
N MET A 53 5.46 0.75 14.93
CA MET A 53 4.24 0.98 15.72
C MET A 53 3.49 -0.31 16.08
N GLY A 54 3.81 -1.43 15.44
CA GLY A 54 3.11 -2.71 15.61
C GLY A 54 1.75 -2.78 14.91
N TYR A 55 1.52 -1.96 13.88
CA TYR A 55 0.26 -1.93 13.13
C TYR A 55 0.24 -2.98 12.02
N ALA A 56 -0.02 -4.23 12.40
CA ALA A 56 0.08 -5.41 11.54
C ALA A 56 -0.64 -5.27 10.19
N ALA A 57 -1.89 -4.80 10.18
CA ALA A 57 -2.65 -4.64 8.94
C ALA A 57 -1.97 -3.70 7.92
N VAL A 58 -1.42 -2.57 8.39
CA VAL A 58 -0.70 -1.62 7.54
C VAL A 58 0.61 -2.25 7.05
N THR A 59 1.33 -2.94 7.93
CA THR A 59 2.59 -3.62 7.60
C THR A 59 2.39 -4.73 6.55
N GLU A 60 1.35 -5.54 6.68
CA GLU A 60 1.07 -6.64 5.75
C GLU A 60 0.70 -6.13 4.35
N LEU A 61 -0.20 -5.14 4.27
CA LEU A 61 -0.61 -4.54 2.98
C LEU A 61 0.57 -3.85 2.29
N SER A 62 1.28 -2.99 3.01
CA SER A 62 2.42 -2.26 2.45
C SER A 62 3.53 -3.20 1.99
N HIS A 63 3.78 -4.30 2.71
CA HIS A 63 4.75 -5.30 2.30
C HIS A 63 4.32 -6.07 1.04
N ALA A 64 3.04 -6.44 0.92
CA ALA A 64 2.52 -7.09 -0.28
C ALA A 64 2.68 -6.19 -1.51
N MET A 65 2.32 -4.91 -1.39
CA MET A 65 2.47 -3.91 -2.45
C MET A 65 3.94 -3.68 -2.81
N GLU A 66 4.82 -3.53 -1.81
CA GLU A 66 6.26 -3.37 -2.01
C GLU A 66 6.83 -4.57 -2.80
N THR A 67 6.44 -5.80 -2.43
CA THR A 67 6.90 -7.01 -3.10
C THR A 67 6.46 -7.05 -4.56
N ARG A 68 5.20 -6.69 -4.84
CA ARG A 68 4.67 -6.64 -6.20
C ARG A 68 5.41 -5.61 -7.05
N LEU A 69 5.57 -4.39 -6.51
CA LEU A 69 6.26 -3.30 -7.18
C LEU A 69 7.77 -3.58 -7.37
N ALA A 70 8.39 -4.34 -6.47
CA ALA A 70 9.79 -4.76 -6.64
C ALA A 70 9.98 -5.59 -7.92
N ARG A 71 9.08 -6.53 -8.21
CA ARG A 71 9.11 -7.33 -9.46
C ARG A 71 8.90 -6.46 -10.70
N VAL A 72 7.98 -5.51 -10.62
CA VAL A 72 7.74 -4.54 -11.69
C VAL A 72 9.00 -3.73 -11.99
N ARG A 73 9.67 -3.20 -10.95
CA ARG A 73 10.92 -2.43 -11.08
C ARG A 73 12.07 -3.26 -11.63
N ALA A 74 12.11 -4.54 -11.29
CA ALA A 74 13.08 -5.50 -11.82
C ALA A 74 12.81 -5.90 -13.29
N GLY A 75 11.66 -5.48 -13.86
CA GLY A 75 11.22 -5.89 -15.20
C GLY A 75 10.75 -7.35 -15.26
N GLU A 76 10.53 -7.99 -14.11
CA GLU A 76 10.01 -9.36 -14.01
C GLU A 76 8.50 -9.42 -14.25
N GLU A 77 7.83 -8.27 -14.17
CA GLU A 77 6.38 -8.16 -14.28
C GLU A 77 5.99 -6.82 -14.91
N SER A 78 4.94 -6.79 -15.74
CA SER A 78 4.38 -5.56 -16.29
C SER A 78 3.17 -5.08 -15.49
N LEU A 79 3.01 -3.76 -15.37
CA LEU A 79 1.80 -3.17 -14.81
C LEU A 79 0.68 -3.20 -15.85
N GLY A 80 -0.29 -4.09 -15.63
CA GLY A 80 -1.57 -4.08 -16.32
C GLY A 80 -2.62 -3.27 -15.56
N ARG A 81 -3.73 -2.96 -16.23
CA ARG A 81 -4.89 -2.27 -15.62
C ARG A 81 -5.36 -2.95 -14.32
N GLU A 82 -5.50 -4.27 -14.35
CA GLU A 82 -5.91 -5.05 -13.17
C GLU A 82 -4.96 -4.87 -11.98
N THR A 83 -3.65 -4.85 -12.22
CA THR A 83 -2.66 -4.62 -11.15
C THR A 83 -2.77 -3.20 -10.60
N ILE A 84 -2.97 -2.20 -11.47
CA ILE A 84 -3.14 -0.79 -11.04
C ILE A 84 -4.42 -0.63 -10.22
N ASP A 85 -5.54 -1.22 -10.65
CA ASP A 85 -6.81 -1.21 -9.91
C ASP A 85 -6.65 -1.84 -8.52
N ILE A 86 -5.92 -2.96 -8.43
CA ILE A 86 -5.61 -3.62 -7.15
C ILE A 86 -4.70 -2.75 -6.27
N LEU A 87 -3.77 -1.99 -6.85
CA LEU A 87 -2.91 -1.07 -6.10
C LEU A 87 -3.69 0.14 -5.57
N PHE A 88 -4.68 0.65 -6.31
CA PHE A 88 -5.62 1.67 -5.81
C PHE A 88 -6.45 1.14 -4.64
N GLU A 89 -7.02 -0.06 -4.76
CA GLU A 89 -7.72 -0.69 -3.63
C GLU A 89 -6.79 -0.89 -2.43
N GLY A 90 -5.52 -1.27 -2.67
CA GLY A 90 -4.47 -1.30 -1.65
C GLY A 90 -4.26 0.03 -0.94
N SER A 91 -4.25 1.14 -1.69
CA SER A 91 -4.17 2.51 -1.14
C SER A 91 -5.35 2.82 -0.22
N ASP A 92 -6.57 2.55 -0.68
CA ASP A 92 -7.79 2.82 0.06
C ASP A 92 -7.84 2.04 1.38
N VAL A 93 -7.48 0.75 1.32
CA VAL A 93 -7.46 -0.11 2.51
C VAL A 93 -6.31 0.26 3.44
N LEU A 94 -5.15 0.68 2.93
CA LEU A 94 -4.08 1.25 3.76
C LEU A 94 -4.54 2.49 4.51
N GLY A 95 -5.25 3.41 3.84
CA GLY A 95 -5.82 4.60 4.47
C GLY A 95 -6.80 4.26 5.59
N GLN A 96 -7.68 3.29 5.35
CA GLN A 96 -8.60 2.78 6.37
C GLN A 96 -7.85 2.11 7.53
N ALA A 97 -6.85 1.28 7.25
CA ALA A 97 -6.05 0.60 8.27
C ALA A 97 -5.26 1.59 9.14
N VAL A 98 -4.70 2.66 8.56
CA VAL A 98 -4.06 3.75 9.30
C VAL A 98 -5.05 4.43 10.24
N GLN A 99 -6.27 4.69 9.79
CA GLN A 99 -7.30 5.31 10.63
C GLN A 99 -7.76 4.39 11.77
N LEU A 100 -7.98 3.10 11.47
CA LEU A 100 -8.40 2.09 12.45
C LEU A 100 -7.32 1.81 13.50
N ALA A 101 -6.05 1.82 13.11
CA ALA A 101 -4.92 1.67 14.03
C ALA A 101 -4.92 2.71 15.17
N THR A 102 -5.57 3.86 14.97
CA THR A 102 -5.64 4.93 15.98
C THR A 102 -6.87 4.91 16.85
N THR A 103 -7.94 4.26 16.38
CA THR A 103 -9.21 4.13 17.13
C THR A 103 -9.21 2.88 18.00
N GLY A 104 -8.36 1.88 17.68
CA GLY A 104 -8.32 0.60 18.39
C GLY A 104 -9.54 -0.27 18.11
N GLU A 105 -10.39 0.12 17.16
CA GLU A 105 -11.54 -0.67 16.78
C GLU A 105 -11.12 -1.87 15.91
N PRO A 106 -11.72 -3.05 16.12
CA PRO A 106 -11.54 -4.16 15.20
C PRO A 106 -12.09 -3.75 13.83
N GLY A 107 -11.20 -3.41 12.90
CA GLY A 107 -11.56 -3.15 11.52
C GLY A 107 -12.01 -4.45 10.85
N ALA A 108 -13.21 -4.45 10.26
CA ALA A 108 -13.68 -5.54 9.41
C ALA A 108 -13.01 -5.51 8.01
N LEU A 109 -11.72 -5.18 7.96
CA LEU A 109 -10.95 -5.18 6.71
C LEU A 109 -10.51 -6.60 6.41
N ASP A 110 -10.89 -7.13 5.24
CA ASP A 110 -10.37 -8.40 4.75
C ASP A 110 -8.97 -8.22 4.13
N VAL A 111 -8.02 -7.86 5.00
CA VAL A 111 -6.61 -7.63 4.64
C VAL A 111 -6.00 -8.87 4.00
N ALA A 112 -6.31 -10.05 4.54
CA ALA A 112 -5.75 -11.31 4.04
C ALA A 112 -6.15 -11.59 2.59
N SER A 113 -7.41 -11.34 2.22
CA SER A 113 -7.87 -11.49 0.83
C SER A 113 -7.17 -10.51 -0.11
N LEU A 114 -7.05 -9.24 0.30
CA LEU A 114 -6.39 -8.23 -0.53
C LEU A 114 -4.89 -8.51 -0.69
N VAL A 115 -4.19 -8.93 0.36
CA VAL A 115 -2.78 -9.34 0.30
C VAL A 115 -2.57 -10.46 -0.71
N ARG A 116 -3.43 -11.48 -0.74
CA ARG A 116 -3.33 -12.58 -1.73
C ARG A 116 -3.48 -12.06 -3.16
N ARG A 117 -4.46 -11.18 -3.39
CA ARG A 117 -4.70 -10.55 -4.70
C ARG A 117 -3.51 -9.71 -5.16
N ILE A 118 -2.97 -8.86 -4.28
CA ILE A 118 -1.77 -8.05 -4.55
C ILE A 118 -0.57 -8.96 -4.87
N ALA A 119 -0.37 -10.02 -4.09
CA ALA A 119 0.72 -10.98 -4.30
C ALA A 119 0.64 -11.69 -5.67
N GLY A 120 -0.53 -11.66 -6.34
CA GLY A 120 -0.79 -12.43 -7.56
C GLY A 120 -1.14 -13.89 -7.29
N GLN A 121 -1.46 -14.22 -6.04
CA GLN A 121 -1.96 -15.53 -5.68
C GLN A 121 -3.46 -15.54 -5.95
N ALA A 122 -3.87 -16.27 -6.99
CA ALA A 122 -5.28 -16.49 -7.26
C ALA A 122 -5.94 -17.07 -5.99
N ALA A 123 -7.13 -16.56 -5.63
CA ALA A 123 -7.96 -17.22 -4.64
C ALA A 123 -8.20 -18.66 -5.11
N GLU A 124 -7.75 -19.64 -4.33
CA GLU A 124 -8.07 -21.04 -4.56
C GLU A 124 -9.60 -21.14 -4.70
N ARG A 125 -10.05 -21.59 -5.87
CA ARG A 125 -11.46 -21.85 -6.18
C ARG A 125 -11.93 -23.13 -5.50
#